data_AF-A0A9Q0BMV0-F1
#
_entry.id   AF-A0A9Q0BMV0-F1
#
_cell.length_a   1.000
_cell.length_b   1.000
_cell.length_c   1.000
_cell.angle_alpha   90.00
_cell.angle_beta   90.00
_cell.angle_gamma   90.00
#
_symmetry.space_group_name_H-M   'P 1'
#
loop_
_entity.id
_entity.type
_entity.pdbx_description
1 polymer ?
#
loop_
_entity_poly.entity_id
_entity_poly.type
_entity_poly.pdbx_seq_one_letter_code
_entity_poly.pdbx_strand_id
1 'polypeptide(L)'
;MRMRRVPNHLQVKVIKWFDYLWLTQKCSDEERAVSCLPDKLKAEIAINVHLDTLKRVEIFQNTEAGFLCELVLRLRPVLFSPGDYICRKGEVGKEMYIVNRGRLQVVADNGKTVMASLKAGSYFGEISILNMGTAGNRRTASVRSVGYSDLFVLSKKDMWDVLKEYPAARVRLESIAVKRLEKYKKAPLEKGHICDSSSQLECYGAGVGGAGGGTTPLLGSHEVLEDEIKRLRERLHTVESENQALNTKLSQQQWDLENRLAEIEMQICGVSSTSSVDPENETEELERNRESII
;
A
#
# COMPACT_ATOMS: atom_id res chain seq x y z
N MET A 1 -1.35 -16.48 -21.92
CA MET A 1 -0.44 -15.56 -22.64
C MET A 1 0.22 -16.19 -23.87
N ARG A 2 0.75 -17.42 -23.78
CA ARG A 2 1.39 -18.13 -24.91
C ARG A 2 0.50 -18.37 -26.14
N MET A 3 -0.73 -18.83 -25.94
CA MET A 3 -1.71 -19.04 -27.04
C MET A 3 -2.03 -17.77 -27.83
N ARG A 4 -2.09 -16.61 -27.15
CA ARG A 4 -2.39 -15.30 -27.77
C ARG A 4 -1.12 -14.55 -28.24
N ARG A 5 0.06 -15.20 -28.21
CA ARG A 5 1.35 -14.63 -28.65
C ARG A 5 1.65 -13.23 -28.07
N VAL A 6 1.34 -13.03 -26.79
CA VAL A 6 1.61 -11.76 -26.08
C VAL A 6 3.12 -11.49 -26.10
N PRO A 7 3.62 -10.26 -26.34
CA PRO A 7 5.05 -9.95 -26.30
C PRO A 7 5.73 -10.36 -24.99
N ASN A 8 6.97 -10.86 -25.06
CA ASN A 8 7.71 -11.37 -23.89
C ASN A 8 7.84 -10.33 -22.77
N HIS A 9 8.09 -9.07 -23.09
CA HIS A 9 8.20 -8.01 -22.08
C HIS A 9 6.90 -7.82 -21.28
N LEU A 10 5.72 -7.97 -21.92
CA LEU A 10 4.43 -7.95 -21.23
C LEU A 10 4.21 -9.21 -20.42
N GLN A 11 4.61 -10.38 -20.93
CA GLN A 11 4.51 -11.64 -20.16
C GLN A 11 5.32 -11.57 -18.87
N VAL A 12 6.59 -11.13 -18.95
CA VAL A 12 7.46 -10.95 -17.78
C VAL A 12 6.88 -9.93 -16.80
N LYS A 13 6.32 -8.83 -17.30
CA LYS A 13 5.67 -7.82 -16.44
C LYS A 13 4.46 -8.40 -15.70
N VAL A 14 3.61 -9.17 -16.38
CA VAL A 14 2.45 -9.82 -15.76
C VAL A 14 2.89 -10.83 -14.72
N ILE A 15 3.91 -11.64 -15.00
CA ILE A 15 4.47 -12.60 -14.03
C ILE A 15 4.97 -11.86 -12.78
N LYS A 16 5.83 -10.84 -12.94
CA LYS A 16 6.32 -10.02 -11.82
C LYS A 16 5.19 -9.37 -11.03
N TRP A 17 4.11 -8.97 -11.69
CA TRP A 17 2.95 -8.40 -11.02
C TRP A 17 2.22 -9.43 -10.16
N PHE A 18 2.02 -10.65 -10.67
CA PHE A 18 1.46 -11.76 -9.89
C PHE A 18 2.38 -12.20 -8.74
N ASP A 19 3.70 -12.27 -8.97
CA ASP A 19 4.67 -12.57 -7.92
C ASP A 19 4.56 -11.57 -6.77
N TYR A 20 4.47 -10.27 -7.09
CA TYR A 20 4.28 -9.23 -6.08
C TYR A 20 2.95 -9.37 -5.34
N LEU A 21 1.84 -9.64 -6.04
CA LEU A 21 0.54 -9.87 -5.40
C LEU A 21 0.55 -11.07 -4.46
N TRP A 22 1.22 -12.15 -4.87
CA TRP A 22 1.36 -13.36 -4.06
C TRP A 22 2.19 -13.07 -2.80
N LEU A 23 3.35 -12.43 -2.96
CA LEU A 23 4.25 -12.06 -1.85
C LEU A 23 3.63 -11.08 -0.86
N THR A 24 2.79 -10.16 -1.33
CA THR A 24 2.10 -9.19 -0.46
C THR A 24 0.81 -9.75 0.13
N GLN A 25 0.51 -11.04 -0.05
CA GLN A 25 -0.74 -11.71 0.34
C GLN A 25 -2.02 -11.03 -0.19
N LYS A 26 -1.90 -10.12 -1.17
CA LYS A 26 -3.04 -9.50 -1.85
C LYS A 26 -3.74 -10.44 -2.84
N CYS A 27 -3.12 -11.60 -3.10
CA CYS A 27 -3.75 -12.69 -3.83
C CYS A 27 -4.67 -13.55 -2.94
N SER A 28 -4.75 -13.25 -1.64
CA SER A 28 -5.58 -14.05 -0.73
C SER A 28 -7.06 -13.72 -0.89
N ASP A 29 -7.87 -14.67 -0.46
CA ASP A 29 -9.33 -14.70 -0.40
C ASP A 29 -9.95 -13.48 0.33
N GLU A 30 -9.28 -12.35 0.59
CA GLU A 30 -9.82 -11.19 1.32
C GLU A 30 -11.18 -10.74 0.76
N GLU A 31 -11.30 -10.60 -0.55
CA GLU A 31 -12.57 -10.21 -1.17
C GLU A 31 -13.64 -11.29 -0.96
N ARG A 32 -13.28 -12.58 -0.96
CA ARG A 32 -14.19 -13.72 -0.70
C ARG A 32 -14.54 -13.86 0.78
N ALA A 33 -13.58 -13.72 1.68
CA ALA A 33 -13.74 -13.74 3.13
C ALA A 33 -14.62 -12.58 3.58
N VAL A 34 -14.41 -11.39 3.03
CA VAL A 34 -15.26 -10.21 3.28
C VAL A 34 -16.60 -10.36 2.57
N SER A 35 -16.70 -11.05 1.42
CA SER A 35 -17.97 -11.23 0.71
C SER A 35 -19.04 -11.97 1.51
N CYS A 36 -18.63 -12.93 2.35
CA CYS A 36 -19.52 -13.74 3.20
C CYS A 36 -20.03 -12.99 4.45
N LEU A 37 -19.47 -11.82 4.76
CA LEU A 37 -19.90 -11.02 5.91
C LEU A 37 -21.20 -10.26 5.59
N PRO A 38 -22.03 -9.94 6.60
CA PRO A 38 -23.09 -8.94 6.46
C PRO A 38 -22.52 -7.55 6.14
N ASP A 39 -23.28 -6.73 5.39
CA ASP A 39 -22.81 -5.42 4.92
C ASP A 39 -22.39 -4.48 6.05
N LYS A 40 -23.03 -4.58 7.21
CA LYS A 40 -22.64 -3.82 8.41
C LYS A 40 -21.21 -4.14 8.86
N LEU A 41 -20.83 -5.41 8.90
CA LEU A 41 -19.47 -5.82 9.29
C LEU A 41 -18.45 -5.44 8.21
N LYS A 42 -18.81 -5.55 6.92
CA LYS A 42 -17.93 -5.07 5.84
C LYS A 42 -17.64 -3.57 5.99
N ALA A 43 -18.67 -2.78 6.27
CA ALA A 43 -18.55 -1.35 6.48
C ALA A 43 -17.66 -1.02 7.70
N GLU A 44 -17.88 -1.70 8.83
CA GLU A 44 -17.06 -1.52 10.03
C GLU A 44 -15.58 -1.86 9.80
N ILE A 45 -15.30 -2.98 9.11
CA ILE A 45 -13.92 -3.36 8.75
C ILE A 45 -13.31 -2.31 7.82
N ALA A 46 -14.01 -1.92 6.76
CA ALA A 46 -13.51 -0.92 5.81
C ALA A 46 -13.15 0.39 6.53
N ILE A 47 -14.06 0.88 7.39
CA ILE A 47 -13.84 2.08 8.21
C ILE A 47 -12.60 1.90 9.09
N ASN A 48 -12.49 0.80 9.84
CA ASN A 48 -11.37 0.60 10.76
C ASN A 48 -10.02 0.52 10.03
N VAL A 49 -9.97 -0.15 8.86
CA VAL A 49 -8.73 -0.35 8.11
C VAL A 49 -8.29 0.91 7.34
N HIS A 50 -9.23 1.72 6.82
CA HIS A 50 -8.91 2.79 5.86
C HIS A 50 -9.12 4.21 6.39
N LEU A 51 -9.88 4.40 7.47
CA LEU A 51 -10.20 5.74 7.99
C LEU A 51 -8.93 6.52 8.39
N ASP A 52 -7.96 5.86 9.01
CA ASP A 52 -6.71 6.51 9.41
C ASP A 52 -5.87 6.97 8.21
N THR A 53 -5.92 6.22 7.11
CA THR A 53 -5.25 6.65 5.87
C THR A 53 -5.88 7.92 5.33
N LEU A 54 -7.21 8.01 5.31
CA LEU A 54 -7.93 9.21 4.87
C LEU A 54 -7.69 10.42 5.78
N LYS A 55 -7.69 10.23 7.11
CA LYS A 55 -7.39 11.29 8.08
C LYS A 55 -6.01 11.94 7.89
N ARG A 56 -5.02 11.16 7.45
CA ARG A 56 -3.67 11.67 7.17
C ARG A 56 -3.58 12.51 5.88
N VAL A 57 -4.53 12.37 4.96
CA VAL A 57 -4.50 13.10 3.68
C VAL A 57 -4.90 14.55 3.90
N GLU A 58 -4.00 15.48 3.55
CA GLU A 58 -4.16 16.93 3.76
C GLU A 58 -5.50 17.49 3.25
N ILE A 59 -6.00 17.04 2.09
CA ILE A 59 -7.29 17.51 1.55
C ILE A 59 -8.50 17.16 2.44
N PHE A 60 -8.41 16.08 3.20
CA PHE A 60 -9.48 15.57 4.05
C PHE A 60 -9.26 15.84 5.54
N GLN A 61 -8.16 16.52 5.92
CA GLN A 61 -8.01 16.99 7.31
C GLN A 61 -9.16 17.94 7.68
N ASN A 62 -9.53 18.11 8.94
CA ASN A 62 -10.57 19.07 9.35
C ASN A 62 -11.92 18.96 8.60
N THR A 63 -12.25 17.79 8.07
CA THR A 63 -13.61 17.46 7.60
C THR A 63 -14.32 16.62 8.66
N GLU A 64 -15.63 16.58 8.58
CA GLU A 64 -16.45 15.78 9.49
C GLU A 64 -16.13 14.28 9.40
N ALA A 65 -16.25 13.57 10.52
CA ALA A 65 -15.96 12.13 10.55
C ALA A 65 -16.94 11.33 9.67
N GLY A 66 -18.22 11.74 9.62
CA GLY A 66 -19.24 11.12 8.76
C GLY A 66 -18.86 11.14 7.28
N PHE A 67 -18.37 12.30 6.81
CA PHE A 67 -17.82 12.47 5.46
C PHE A 67 -16.69 11.47 5.16
N LEU A 68 -15.75 11.31 6.10
CA LEU A 68 -14.64 10.37 5.91
C LEU A 68 -15.11 8.92 5.86
N CYS A 69 -16.02 8.52 6.76
CA CYS A 69 -16.60 7.18 6.77
C CYS A 69 -17.29 6.86 5.43
N GLU A 70 -18.05 7.82 4.90
CA GLU A 70 -18.71 7.68 3.61
C GLU A 70 -17.77 7.57 2.42
N LEU A 71 -16.63 8.28 2.47
CA LEU A 71 -15.59 8.13 1.46
C LEU A 71 -14.95 6.76 1.55
N VAL A 72 -14.62 6.26 2.75
CA VAL A 72 -14.02 4.94 2.96
C VAL A 72 -14.81 3.85 2.25
N LEU A 73 -16.14 3.85 2.41
CA LEU A 73 -17.02 2.84 1.82
C LEU A 73 -17.04 2.85 0.27
N ARG A 74 -16.55 3.93 -0.35
CA ARG A 74 -16.52 4.12 -1.80
C ARG A 74 -15.09 4.05 -2.37
N LEU A 75 -14.08 3.81 -1.53
CA LEU A 75 -12.70 3.65 -1.98
C LEU A 75 -12.49 2.27 -2.59
N ARG A 76 -11.80 2.24 -3.74
CA ARG A 76 -11.34 1.00 -4.36
C ARG A 76 -9.82 0.90 -4.34
N PRO A 77 -9.22 -0.16 -3.76
CA PRO A 77 -7.79 -0.37 -3.83
C PRO A 77 -7.36 -0.74 -5.25
N VAL A 78 -6.27 -0.16 -5.74
CA VAL A 78 -5.66 -0.47 -7.04
C VAL A 78 -4.13 -0.51 -6.91
N LEU A 79 -3.53 -1.51 -7.57
CA LEU A 79 -2.08 -1.72 -7.61
C LEU A 79 -1.51 -1.28 -8.96
N PHE A 80 -0.44 -0.48 -8.92
CA PHE A 80 0.36 -0.11 -10.08
C PHE A 80 1.76 -0.70 -10.02
N SER A 81 2.29 -1.11 -11.17
CA SER A 81 3.65 -1.65 -11.30
C SER A 81 4.68 -0.53 -11.46
N PRO A 82 5.97 -0.80 -11.22
CA PRO A 82 7.05 0.15 -11.54
C PRO A 82 6.98 0.63 -13.00
N GLY A 83 7.05 1.94 -13.21
CA GLY A 83 7.00 2.57 -14.53
C GLY A 83 5.60 2.77 -15.11
N ASP A 84 4.54 2.28 -14.46
CA ASP A 84 3.17 2.49 -14.94
C ASP A 84 2.78 3.97 -14.87
N TYR A 85 2.17 4.47 -15.94
CA TYR A 85 1.50 5.76 -15.91
C TYR A 85 0.09 5.57 -15.33
N ILE A 86 -0.18 6.23 -14.21
CA ILE A 86 -1.51 6.22 -13.59
C ILE A 86 -2.44 7.14 -14.37
N CYS A 87 -1.92 8.28 -14.82
CA CYS A 87 -2.61 9.18 -15.72
C CYS A 87 -1.61 9.99 -16.54
N ARG A 88 -2.07 10.48 -17.69
CA ARG A 88 -1.31 11.39 -18.55
C ARG A 88 -2.01 12.73 -18.63
N LYS A 89 -1.22 13.80 -18.74
CA LYS A 89 -1.72 15.16 -18.97
C LYS A 89 -2.64 15.18 -20.18
N GLY A 90 -3.76 15.90 -20.05
CA GLY A 90 -4.77 16.05 -21.10
C GLY A 90 -5.81 14.94 -21.18
N GLU A 91 -5.59 13.77 -20.54
CA GLU A 91 -6.60 12.72 -20.44
C GLU A 91 -7.82 13.20 -19.62
N VAL A 92 -8.98 12.61 -19.88
CA VAL A 92 -10.19 12.90 -19.10
C VAL A 92 -10.07 12.24 -17.72
N GLY A 93 -9.99 13.07 -16.68
CA GLY A 93 -9.93 12.62 -15.29
C GLY A 93 -11.32 12.29 -14.74
N LYS A 94 -11.57 10.98 -14.55
CA LYS A 94 -12.83 10.47 -14.00
C LYS A 94 -12.76 10.10 -12.52
N GLU A 95 -11.58 10.11 -11.93
CA GLU A 95 -11.29 9.57 -10.60
C GLU A 95 -10.16 10.38 -9.95
N MET A 96 -10.05 10.37 -8.63
CA MET A 96 -8.82 10.78 -7.94
C MET A 96 -8.16 9.59 -7.25
N TYR A 97 -6.90 9.80 -6.88
CA TYR A 97 -6.07 8.77 -6.27
C TYR A 97 -5.46 9.26 -4.96
N ILE A 98 -5.42 8.37 -3.98
CA ILE A 98 -4.77 8.55 -2.69
C ILE A 98 -3.65 7.53 -2.60
N VAL A 99 -2.45 7.96 -2.27
CA VAL A 99 -1.28 7.09 -2.15
C VAL A 99 -1.31 6.41 -0.78
N ASN A 100 -1.61 5.11 -0.75
CA ASN A 100 -1.56 4.31 0.47
C ASN A 100 -0.13 3.85 0.75
N ARG A 101 0.51 3.23 -0.25
CA ARG A 101 1.90 2.75 -0.20
C ARG A 101 2.60 2.99 -1.53
N GLY A 102 3.91 3.18 -1.48
CA GLY A 102 4.75 3.37 -2.67
C GLY A 102 5.12 4.83 -2.92
N ARG A 103 5.72 5.07 -4.09
CA ARG A 103 6.22 6.38 -4.50
C ARG A 103 5.85 6.63 -5.95
N LEU A 104 5.30 7.81 -6.19
CA LEU A 104 4.95 8.29 -7.53
C LEU A 104 5.79 9.52 -7.88
N GLN A 105 5.86 9.80 -9.18
CA GLN A 105 6.48 10.99 -9.74
C GLN A 105 5.49 11.69 -10.66
N VAL A 106 5.33 13.00 -10.45
CA VAL A 106 4.70 13.89 -11.42
C VAL A 106 5.77 14.23 -12.44
N VAL A 107 5.52 13.91 -13.71
CA VAL A 107 6.47 14.10 -14.80
C VAL A 107 5.99 15.15 -15.78
N ALA A 108 6.92 15.93 -16.31
CA ALA A 108 6.65 16.90 -17.36
C ALA A 108 6.31 16.19 -18.69
N ASP A 109 5.89 16.98 -19.69
CA ASP A 109 5.44 16.49 -21.00
C ASP A 109 6.51 15.69 -21.75
N ASN A 110 7.80 15.93 -21.44
CA ASN A 110 8.92 15.17 -22.00
C ASN A 110 9.10 13.76 -21.41
N GLY A 111 8.34 13.39 -20.36
CA GLY A 111 8.41 12.10 -19.68
C GLY A 111 9.69 11.84 -18.87
N LYS A 112 10.65 12.77 -18.88
CA LYS A 112 11.97 12.64 -18.23
C LYS A 112 12.10 13.52 -16.99
N THR A 113 11.66 14.78 -17.09
CA THR A 113 11.77 15.74 -15.99
C THR A 113 10.75 15.44 -14.91
N VAL A 114 11.22 15.22 -13.68
CA VAL A 114 10.38 15.02 -12.50
C VAL A 114 10.07 16.38 -11.89
N MET A 115 8.79 16.72 -11.82
CA MET A 115 8.31 17.98 -11.25
C MET A 115 8.02 17.88 -9.75
N ALA A 116 7.56 16.72 -9.30
CA ALA A 116 7.29 16.45 -7.89
C ALA A 116 7.33 14.94 -7.61
N SER A 117 7.61 14.55 -6.36
CA SER A 117 7.45 13.18 -5.90
C SER A 117 6.32 13.09 -4.87
N LEU A 118 5.44 12.11 -5.06
CA LEU A 118 4.32 11.83 -4.15
C LEU A 118 4.66 10.57 -3.34
N LYS A 119 4.41 10.63 -2.03
CA LYS A 119 4.63 9.54 -1.07
C LYS A 119 3.31 9.14 -0.41
N ALA A 120 3.33 8.07 0.40
CA ALA A 120 2.18 7.67 1.21
C ALA A 120 1.55 8.87 1.96
N GLY A 121 0.21 8.96 1.95
CA GLY A 121 -0.57 10.09 2.46
C GLY A 121 -0.75 11.24 1.46
N SER A 122 -0.05 11.23 0.32
CA SER A 122 -0.27 12.19 -0.76
C SER A 122 -1.50 11.81 -1.59
N TYR A 123 -2.04 12.77 -2.35
CA TYR A 123 -3.18 12.58 -3.24
C TYR A 123 -3.02 13.41 -4.51
N PHE A 124 -3.69 12.98 -5.58
CA PHE A 124 -3.71 13.70 -6.85
C PHE A 124 -4.97 13.41 -7.67
N GLY A 125 -5.26 14.28 -8.63
CA GLY A 125 -6.42 14.16 -9.53
C GLY A 125 -7.66 14.89 -9.04
N GLU A 126 -7.57 15.58 -7.90
CA GLU A 126 -8.59 16.42 -7.28
C GLU A 126 -9.08 17.52 -8.23
N ILE A 127 -8.15 18.13 -8.98
CA ILE A 127 -8.45 19.25 -9.87
C ILE A 127 -9.42 18.82 -10.99
N SER A 128 -9.16 17.64 -11.57
CA SER A 128 -9.97 17.11 -12.68
C SER A 128 -11.37 16.69 -12.25
N ILE A 129 -11.52 16.13 -11.05
CA ILE A 129 -12.83 15.66 -10.59
C ILE A 129 -13.69 16.81 -10.06
N LEU A 130 -13.09 17.84 -9.46
CA LEU A 130 -13.76 19.06 -9.02
C LEU A 130 -14.01 20.06 -10.17
N ASN A 131 -13.65 19.70 -11.41
CA ASN A 131 -13.74 20.58 -12.59
C ASN A 131 -13.05 21.94 -12.39
N MET A 132 -11.95 21.97 -11.64
CA MET A 132 -11.26 23.19 -11.29
C MET A 132 -10.28 23.60 -12.40
N GLY A 133 -10.34 24.86 -12.82
CA GLY A 133 -9.42 25.44 -13.80
C GLY A 133 -9.93 25.49 -15.24
N THR A 134 -9.10 26.02 -16.14
CA THR A 134 -9.47 26.28 -17.55
C THR A 134 -9.55 25.02 -18.40
N ALA A 135 -8.96 23.91 -17.93
CA ALA A 135 -8.92 22.63 -18.65
C ALA A 135 -10.12 21.71 -18.33
N GLY A 136 -11.07 22.17 -17.51
CA GLY A 136 -12.25 21.40 -17.12
C GLY A 136 -11.90 20.08 -16.42
N ASN A 137 -12.43 18.96 -16.92
CA ASN A 137 -12.20 17.64 -16.34
C ASN A 137 -10.91 16.94 -16.82
N ARG A 138 -9.98 17.65 -17.46
CA ARG A 138 -8.73 17.06 -17.95
C ARG A 138 -7.65 16.98 -16.88
N ARG A 139 -6.75 16.00 -17.00
CA ARG A 139 -5.56 15.85 -16.15
C ARG A 139 -4.58 16.99 -16.41
N THR A 140 -4.12 17.64 -15.35
CA THR A 140 -3.20 18.78 -15.42
C THR A 140 -1.73 18.36 -15.57
N ALA A 141 -1.38 17.13 -15.18
CA ALA A 141 -0.03 16.59 -15.24
C ALA A 141 -0.05 15.07 -15.46
N SER A 142 1.09 14.53 -15.88
CA SER A 142 1.30 13.09 -16.00
C SER A 142 1.88 12.55 -14.70
N VAL A 143 1.39 11.40 -14.23
CA VAL A 143 1.86 10.76 -13.00
C VAL A 143 2.24 9.33 -13.29
N ARG A 144 3.46 8.95 -12.89
CA ARG A 144 3.98 7.58 -13.03
C ARG A 144 4.38 6.98 -11.70
N SER A 145 4.27 5.66 -11.59
CA SER A 145 4.76 4.90 -10.44
C SER A 145 6.26 4.65 -10.54
N VAL A 146 6.99 4.85 -9.45
CA VAL A 146 8.43 4.53 -9.38
C VAL A 146 8.64 3.05 -9.09
N GLY A 147 7.86 2.50 -8.15
CA GLY A 147 7.88 1.10 -7.76
C GLY A 147 6.50 0.47 -7.84
N TYR A 148 6.27 -0.61 -7.10
CA TYR A 148 4.90 -1.04 -6.82
C TYR A 148 4.23 -0.02 -5.91
N SER A 149 3.05 0.44 -6.31
CA SER A 149 2.30 1.47 -5.57
C SER A 149 0.87 1.04 -5.36
N ASP A 150 0.45 1.08 -4.10
CA ASP A 150 -0.92 0.81 -3.69
C ASP A 150 -1.66 2.14 -3.53
N LEU A 151 -2.68 2.32 -4.35
CA LEU A 151 -3.49 3.53 -4.36
C LEU A 151 -4.94 3.18 -3.98
N PHE A 152 -5.63 4.14 -3.36
CA PHE A 152 -7.08 4.13 -3.33
C PHE A 152 -7.63 5.03 -4.42
N VAL A 153 -8.63 4.54 -5.13
CA VAL A 153 -9.33 5.23 -6.20
C VAL A 153 -10.70 5.66 -5.68
N LEU A 154 -11.03 6.93 -5.89
CA LEU A 154 -12.36 7.48 -5.63
C LEU A 154 -12.90 8.06 -6.93
N SER A 155 -14.06 7.58 -7.37
CA SER A 155 -14.64 8.05 -8.63
C SER A 155 -15.20 9.47 -8.48
N LYS A 156 -15.25 10.20 -9.59
CA LYS A 156 -15.86 11.53 -9.63
C LYS A 156 -17.31 11.47 -9.17
N LYS A 157 -18.07 10.48 -9.64
CA LYS A 157 -19.49 10.32 -9.27
C LYS A 157 -19.62 10.15 -7.76
N ASP A 158 -18.88 9.20 -7.20
CA ASP A 158 -18.91 8.89 -5.76
C ASP A 158 -18.51 10.10 -4.92
N MET A 159 -17.46 10.82 -5.31
CA MET A 159 -17.08 12.06 -4.62
C MET A 159 -18.20 13.11 -4.68
N TRP A 160 -18.77 13.37 -5.85
CA TRP A 160 -19.82 14.39 -5.98
C TRP A 160 -21.10 14.02 -5.25
N ASP A 161 -21.44 12.73 -5.18
CA ASP A 161 -22.59 12.27 -4.43
C ASP A 161 -22.41 12.54 -2.92
N VAL A 162 -21.23 12.24 -2.36
CA VAL A 162 -20.93 12.58 -0.96
C VAL A 162 -20.88 14.10 -0.75
N LEU A 163 -20.26 14.86 -1.65
CA LEU A 163 -20.16 16.33 -1.50
C LEU A 163 -21.50 17.07 -1.53
N LYS A 164 -22.58 16.45 -2.05
CA LYS A 164 -23.94 17.00 -1.96
C LYS A 164 -24.46 17.01 -0.52
N GLU A 165 -24.11 15.98 0.25
CA GLU A 165 -24.55 15.80 1.63
C GLU A 165 -23.67 16.58 2.62
N TYR A 166 -22.41 16.84 2.26
CA TYR A 166 -21.44 17.59 3.09
C TYR A 166 -20.96 18.89 2.40
N PRO A 167 -21.78 19.96 2.37
CA PRO A 167 -21.45 21.20 1.67
C PRO A 167 -20.25 21.94 2.26
N ALA A 168 -20.02 21.85 3.57
CA ALA A 168 -18.85 22.44 4.24
C ALA A 168 -17.54 21.79 3.75
N ALA A 169 -17.53 20.46 3.60
CA ALA A 169 -16.40 19.74 3.02
C ALA A 169 -16.16 20.15 1.57
N ARG A 170 -17.23 20.32 0.77
CA ARG A 170 -17.14 20.78 -0.63
C ARG A 170 -16.41 22.11 -0.76
N VAL A 171 -16.85 23.15 -0.05
CA VAL A 171 -16.22 24.49 -0.10
C VAL A 171 -14.74 24.41 0.26
N ARG A 172 -14.40 23.61 1.28
CA ARG A 172 -13.01 23.42 1.71
C ARG A 172 -12.17 22.73 0.63
N LEU A 173 -12.65 21.61 0.08
CA LEU A 173 -11.98 20.87 -0.98
C LEU A 173 -11.74 21.76 -2.21
N GLU A 174 -12.75 22.52 -2.61
CA GLU A 174 -12.68 23.50 -3.70
C GLU A 174 -11.59 24.55 -3.44
N SER A 175 -11.52 25.10 -2.22
CA SER A 175 -10.50 26.09 -1.84
C SER A 175 -9.07 25.54 -1.90
N ILE A 176 -8.87 24.28 -1.50
CA ILE A 176 -7.57 23.60 -1.53
C ILE A 176 -7.16 23.34 -2.99
N ALA A 177 -8.10 22.90 -3.83
CA ALA A 177 -7.85 22.66 -5.25
C ALA A 177 -7.45 23.93 -6.00
N VAL A 178 -8.11 25.07 -5.71
CA VAL A 178 -7.75 26.38 -6.29
C VAL A 178 -6.33 26.79 -5.90
N LYS A 179 -5.99 26.72 -4.59
CA LYS A 179 -4.64 27.03 -4.09
C LYS A 179 -3.56 26.18 -4.76
N ARG A 180 -3.82 24.87 -4.94
CA ARG A 180 -2.89 23.98 -5.64
C ARG A 180 -2.76 24.34 -7.11
N LEU A 181 -3.86 24.63 -7.81
CA LEU A 181 -3.82 25.03 -9.21
C LEU A 181 -2.97 26.29 -9.42
N GLU A 182 -3.08 27.28 -8.53
CA GLU A 182 -2.24 28.47 -8.57
C GLU A 182 -0.76 28.16 -8.35
N LYS A 183 -0.44 27.27 -7.41
CA LYS A 183 0.95 26.83 -7.17
C LYS A 183 1.56 26.20 -8.41
N TYR A 184 0.80 25.36 -9.13
CA TYR A 184 1.27 24.74 -10.37
C TYR A 184 1.40 25.72 -11.54
N LYS A 185 0.61 26.80 -11.58
CA LYS A 185 0.79 27.90 -12.57
C LYS A 185 2.03 28.75 -12.27
N LYS A 186 2.36 28.93 -10.99
CA LYS A 186 3.42 29.82 -10.51
C LYS A 186 4.79 29.16 -10.38
N ALA A 187 4.94 27.84 -10.58
CA ALA A 187 6.24 27.17 -10.56
C ALA A 187 6.81 27.08 -11.99
N PRO A 188 7.75 27.94 -12.40
CA PRO A 188 8.51 27.72 -13.61
C PRO A 188 9.47 26.55 -13.41
N LEU A 189 9.80 25.93 -14.53
CA LEU A 189 10.80 24.88 -14.69
C LEU A 189 12.16 25.27 -14.06
N GLU A 190 12.37 24.99 -12.77
CA GLU A 190 13.73 24.98 -12.24
C GLU A 190 14.47 23.77 -12.80
N LYS A 191 15.55 24.07 -13.54
CA LYS A 191 16.41 23.11 -14.24
C LYS A 191 17.03 22.14 -13.23
N GLY A 192 16.44 20.96 -13.12
CA GLY A 192 17.11 19.81 -12.49
C GLY A 192 18.32 19.41 -13.31
N HIS A 193 19.49 19.49 -12.69
CA HIS A 193 20.74 18.91 -13.16
C HIS A 193 20.51 17.50 -13.71
N ILE A 194 20.94 17.28 -14.95
CA ILE A 194 21.14 15.95 -15.51
C ILE A 194 22.40 15.41 -14.82
N CYS A 195 22.26 14.49 -13.86
CA CYS A 195 23.37 13.61 -13.52
C CYS A 195 23.39 12.47 -14.54
N ASP A 196 24.22 12.64 -15.56
CA ASP A 196 24.53 11.59 -16.51
C ASP A 196 25.49 10.63 -15.81
N SER A 197 24.98 9.49 -15.34
CA SER A 197 25.80 8.37 -14.85
C SER A 197 25.83 7.31 -15.95
N SER A 198 26.54 7.64 -17.03
CA SER A 198 26.86 6.72 -18.11
C SER A 198 28.16 7.14 -18.78
N SER A 199 29.29 6.90 -18.11
CA SER A 199 30.56 6.52 -18.77
C SER A 199 31.64 6.30 -17.72
N GLN A 200 32.08 5.05 -17.58
CA GLN A 200 33.47 4.64 -17.83
C GLN A 200 33.69 3.21 -17.30
N LEU A 201 33.56 2.25 -18.21
CA LEU A 201 34.51 1.15 -18.26
C LEU A 201 35.71 1.62 -19.10
N GLU A 202 36.91 1.31 -18.57
CA GLU A 202 38.18 1.07 -19.26
C GLU A 202 38.91 2.25 -19.93
N CYS A 203 40.14 2.53 -19.45
CA CYS A 203 41.38 2.20 -20.18
C CYS A 203 42.64 2.42 -19.31
N TYR A 204 43.53 1.44 -19.41
CA TYR A 204 44.94 1.45 -19.00
C TYR A 204 45.76 2.48 -19.80
N GLY A 205 46.79 3.06 -19.18
CA GLY A 205 48.02 3.45 -19.89
C GLY A 205 48.51 4.90 -19.78
N ALA A 206 49.59 5.07 -19.00
CA ALA A 206 50.76 5.92 -19.21
C ALA A 206 50.65 7.47 -19.31
N GLY A 207 51.53 8.16 -18.55
CA GLY A 207 52.19 9.37 -19.03
C GLY A 207 52.09 10.64 -18.16
N VAL A 208 53.01 10.77 -17.19
CA VAL A 208 53.82 11.95 -16.81
C VAL A 208 53.25 13.38 -16.97
N GLY A 209 53.24 14.14 -15.86
CA GLY A 209 53.74 15.53 -15.87
C GLY A 209 52.87 16.61 -15.20
N GLY A 210 53.39 17.21 -14.11
CA GLY A 210 53.39 18.68 -13.95
C GLY A 210 52.27 19.37 -13.16
N ALA A 211 52.55 19.58 -11.86
CA ALA A 211 52.39 20.81 -11.06
C ALA A 211 51.29 21.85 -11.38
N GLY A 212 50.53 22.22 -10.33
CA GLY A 212 49.83 23.52 -10.25
C GLY A 212 48.76 23.55 -9.17
N GLY A 213 49.01 24.31 -8.09
CA GLY A 213 48.21 24.30 -6.85
C GLY A 213 46.83 24.96 -6.93
N GLY A 214 46.01 24.67 -5.90
CA GLY A 214 44.69 25.27 -5.73
C GLY A 214 43.86 24.54 -4.68
N THR A 215 44.20 24.70 -3.40
CA THR A 215 43.43 24.21 -2.25
C THR A 215 42.13 25.00 -2.07
N THR A 216 40.97 24.32 -2.14
CA THR A 216 39.75 24.64 -1.38
C THR A 216 38.97 23.34 -1.10
N PRO A 217 38.62 23.02 0.15
CA PRO A 217 37.95 21.76 0.49
C PRO A 217 36.42 21.92 0.43
N LEU A 218 35.77 21.17 -0.46
CA LEU A 218 34.33 20.91 -0.42
C LEU A 218 34.10 19.40 -0.51
N LEU A 219 34.40 18.70 0.58
CA LEU A 219 34.18 17.25 0.73
C LEU A 219 33.50 16.89 2.06
N GLY A 220 32.71 17.81 2.64
CA GLY A 220 32.10 17.61 3.97
C GLY A 220 30.69 16.99 3.97
N SER A 221 30.02 16.85 2.82
CA SER A 221 28.62 16.41 2.77
C SER A 221 28.41 14.98 2.24
N HIS A 222 29.38 14.43 1.51
CA HIS A 222 29.26 13.08 0.95
C HIS A 222 29.68 12.00 1.95
N GLU A 223 30.79 12.20 2.68
CA GLU A 223 31.26 11.26 3.72
C GLU A 223 30.21 11.08 4.84
N VAL A 224 29.57 12.18 5.27
CA VAL A 224 28.52 12.13 6.31
C VAL A 224 27.31 11.30 5.86
N LEU A 225 26.95 11.36 4.57
CA LEU A 225 25.86 10.55 4.02
C LEU A 225 26.27 9.08 3.86
N GLU A 226 27.51 8.81 3.48
CA GLU A 226 28.05 7.44 3.37
C GLU A 226 28.14 6.75 4.73
N ASP A 227 28.58 7.47 5.76
CA ASP A 227 28.61 6.99 7.14
C ASP A 227 27.20 6.71 7.69
N GLU A 228 26.23 7.59 7.40
CA GLU A 228 24.84 7.37 7.82
C GLU A 228 24.21 6.18 7.07
N ILE A 229 24.51 5.99 5.77
CA ILE A 229 24.09 4.79 5.03
C ILE A 229 24.69 3.53 5.64
N LYS A 230 25.98 3.56 6.00
CA LYS A 230 26.65 2.41 6.64
C LYS A 230 26.02 2.09 8.00
N ARG A 231 25.78 3.09 8.83
CA ARG A 231 25.11 2.95 10.12
C ARG A 231 23.69 2.37 9.98
N LEU A 232 22.91 2.85 9.00
CA LEU A 232 21.56 2.35 8.76
C LEU A 232 21.56 0.88 8.28
N ARG A 233 22.56 0.47 7.47
CA ARG A 233 22.71 -0.94 7.05
C ARG A 233 23.07 -1.85 8.21
N GLU A 234 23.98 -1.45 9.08
CA GLU A 234 24.33 -2.21 10.28
C GLU A 234 23.10 -2.37 11.20
N ARG A 235 22.34 -1.29 11.40
CA ARG A 235 21.11 -1.34 12.20
C ARG A 235 20.03 -2.22 11.58
N LEU A 236 19.90 -2.23 10.26
CA LEU A 236 19.00 -3.15 9.55
C LEU A 236 19.40 -4.61 9.79
N HIS A 237 20.69 -4.94 9.66
CA HIS A 237 21.19 -6.29 9.91
C HIS A 237 20.94 -6.76 11.36
N THR A 238 21.14 -5.87 12.35
CA THR A 238 20.84 -6.18 13.75
C THR A 238 19.35 -6.48 13.95
N VAL A 239 18.45 -5.65 13.39
CA VAL A 239 17.00 -5.85 13.50
C VAL A 239 16.55 -7.13 12.78
N GLU A 240 17.17 -7.48 11.66
CA GLU A 240 16.91 -8.74 10.96
C GLU A 240 17.33 -9.95 11.81
N SER A 241 18.50 -9.89 12.44
CA SER A 241 18.98 -10.94 13.35
C SER A 241 18.08 -11.09 14.58
N GLU A 242 17.62 -9.98 15.17
CA GLU A 242 16.69 -10.00 16.31
C GLU A 242 15.34 -10.60 15.92
N ASN A 243 14.80 -10.25 14.74
CA ASN A 243 13.57 -10.86 14.22
C ASN A 243 13.73 -12.36 13.99
N GLN A 244 14.86 -12.81 13.45
CA GLN A 244 15.13 -14.24 13.30
C GLN A 244 15.17 -14.94 14.66
N ALA A 245 15.84 -14.35 15.66
CA ALA A 245 15.88 -14.90 17.01
C ALA A 245 14.48 -14.96 17.65
N LEU A 246 13.66 -13.92 17.51
CA LEU A 246 12.28 -13.91 18.01
C LEU A 246 11.41 -14.96 17.31
N ASN A 247 11.55 -15.14 16.00
CA ASN A 247 10.84 -16.17 15.26
C ASN A 247 11.21 -17.58 15.76
N THR A 248 12.50 -17.85 15.99
CA THR A 248 12.91 -19.15 16.56
C THR A 248 12.35 -19.38 17.96
N LYS A 249 12.30 -18.34 18.81
CA LYS A 249 11.68 -18.42 20.14
C LYS A 249 10.17 -18.69 20.05
N LEU A 250 9.48 -18.02 19.13
CA LEU A 250 8.05 -18.22 18.91
C LEU A 250 7.76 -19.66 18.46
N SER A 251 8.54 -20.18 17.50
CA SER A 251 8.41 -21.57 17.06
C SER A 251 8.69 -22.58 18.18
N GLN A 252 9.67 -22.29 19.05
CA GLN A 252 9.95 -23.14 20.21
C GLN A 252 8.78 -23.15 21.22
N GLN A 253 8.17 -21.99 21.46
CA GLN A 253 6.99 -21.89 22.34
C GLN A 253 5.77 -22.60 21.75
N GLN A 254 5.56 -22.49 20.44
CA GLN A 254 4.49 -23.22 19.76
C GLN A 254 4.68 -24.73 19.91
N TRP A 255 5.88 -25.23 19.68
CA TRP A 255 6.20 -26.65 19.84
C TRP A 255 6.02 -27.14 21.30
N ASP A 256 6.41 -26.34 22.29
CA ASP A 256 6.20 -26.67 23.70
C ASP A 256 4.71 -26.75 24.06
N LEU A 257 3.90 -25.81 23.56
CA LEU A 257 2.45 -25.84 23.75
C LEU A 257 1.80 -27.05 23.07
N GLU A 258 2.21 -27.39 21.85
CA GLU A 258 1.71 -28.56 21.11
C GLU A 258 2.03 -29.86 21.86
N ASN A 259 3.25 -30.00 22.40
CA ASN A 259 3.62 -31.17 23.20
C ASN A 259 2.78 -31.27 24.49
N ARG A 260 2.60 -30.14 25.20
CA ARG A 260 1.77 -30.11 26.41
C ARG A 260 0.31 -30.45 26.13
N LEU A 261 -0.22 -30.01 24.99
CA LEU A 261 -1.56 -30.41 24.54
C LEU A 261 -1.65 -31.91 24.30
N ALA A 262 -0.67 -32.49 23.60
CA ALA A 262 -0.62 -33.94 23.36
C ALA A 262 -0.50 -34.76 24.66
N GLU A 263 0.26 -34.28 25.66
CA GLU A 263 0.33 -34.90 26.99
C GLU A 263 -1.02 -34.88 27.71
N ILE A 264 -1.73 -33.75 27.67
CA ILE A 264 -3.06 -33.60 28.28
C ILE A 264 -4.07 -34.52 27.59
N GLU A 265 -4.06 -34.59 26.26
CA GLU A 265 -4.94 -35.49 25.48
C GLU A 265 -4.70 -36.96 25.85
N MET A 266 -3.45 -37.37 25.98
CA MET A 266 -3.08 -38.73 26.40
C MET A 266 -3.53 -39.04 27.84
N GLN A 267 -3.46 -38.07 28.76
CA GLN A 267 -3.98 -38.22 30.12
C GLN A 267 -5.51 -38.35 30.14
N ILE A 268 -6.23 -37.57 29.33
CA ILE A 268 -7.69 -37.68 29.19
C ILE A 268 -8.07 -39.08 28.69
N CYS A 269 -7.38 -39.59 27.66
CA CYS A 269 -7.61 -40.95 27.15
C CYS A 269 -7.19 -42.04 28.14
N GLY A 270 -6.17 -41.82 28.96
CA GLY A 270 -5.70 -42.77 29.99
C GLY A 270 -6.60 -42.86 31.22
N VAL A 271 -7.41 -41.82 31.50
CA VAL A 271 -8.37 -41.81 32.63
C VAL A 271 -9.68 -42.54 32.30
N SER A 272 -9.90 -42.93 31.04
CA SER A 272 -11.09 -43.71 30.62
C SER A 272 -11.00 -45.23 30.86
N SER A 273 -10.00 -45.73 31.60
CA SER A 273 -9.76 -47.18 31.74
C SER A 273 -9.82 -47.72 33.18
N THR A 274 -10.65 -47.17 34.07
CA THR A 274 -10.98 -47.85 35.35
C THR A 274 -12.42 -47.55 35.82
N SER A 275 -13.40 -48.24 35.26
CA SER A 275 -14.62 -48.61 36.00
C SER A 275 -15.23 -49.88 35.40
N SER A 276 -14.94 -50.98 36.09
CA SER A 276 -15.59 -52.28 35.99
C SER A 276 -17.03 -52.25 36.55
N VAL A 277 -17.87 -53.22 36.13
CA VAL A 277 -19.16 -53.68 36.74
C VAL A 277 -20.40 -52.87 36.26
N ASP A 278 -21.51 -53.36 35.67
CA ASP A 278 -22.20 -54.67 35.53
C ASP A 278 -23.08 -54.70 34.24
N PRO A 279 -23.45 -55.87 33.66
CA PRO A 279 -24.33 -55.98 32.49
C PRO A 279 -25.76 -56.44 32.85
N GLU A 280 -26.51 -55.69 33.65
CA GLU A 280 -27.97 -55.94 33.83
C GLU A 280 -28.73 -54.65 34.15
N ASN A 281 -28.97 -53.77 33.15
CA ASN A 281 -30.12 -52.84 33.23
C ASN A 281 -30.50 -52.18 31.87
N GLU A 282 -30.67 -52.96 30.80
CA GLU A 282 -31.03 -52.40 29.48
C GLU A 282 -32.53 -52.19 29.25
N THR A 283 -33.41 -52.28 30.27
CA THR A 283 -34.87 -52.28 30.03
C THR A 283 -35.70 -51.16 30.65
N GLU A 284 -35.14 -50.16 31.34
CA GLU A 284 -35.98 -49.13 32.00
C GLU A 284 -35.74 -47.65 31.61
N GLU A 285 -34.83 -47.35 30.69
CA GLU A 285 -34.52 -45.95 30.33
C GLU A 285 -35.07 -45.48 28.97
N LEU A 286 -35.73 -46.37 28.21
CA LEU A 286 -36.38 -46.01 26.94
C LEU A 286 -37.86 -45.61 27.06
N GLU A 287 -38.48 -45.74 28.23
CA GLU A 287 -39.90 -45.37 28.43
C GLU A 287 -40.12 -43.97 29.03
N ARG A 288 -39.09 -43.28 29.52
CA ARG A 288 -39.27 -41.95 30.16
C ARG A 288 -39.15 -40.72 29.25
N ASN A 289 -38.76 -40.88 27.98
CA ASN A 289 -38.49 -39.75 27.08
C ASN A 289 -39.48 -39.58 25.91
N ARG A 290 -40.70 -40.15 26.01
CA ARG A 290 -41.74 -40.00 24.97
C ARG A 290 -42.92 -39.09 25.33
N GLU A 291 -42.86 -38.34 26.42
CA GLU A 291 -43.88 -37.34 26.76
C GLU A 291 -43.27 -35.96 26.94
N SER A 292 -42.95 -35.27 25.84
CA SER A 292 -42.86 -33.79 25.79
C SER A 292 -42.69 -33.29 24.35
N ILE A 293 -43.61 -33.66 23.44
CA ILE A 293 -43.91 -32.86 22.23
C ILE A 293 -45.41 -33.00 21.91
N ILE A 294 -46.22 -32.12 22.50
CA ILE A 294 -47.44 -31.55 21.89
C ILE A 294 -47.40 -30.05 22.19
#